data_AF-A0A7T5USV3-F1
#
_entry.id   AF-A0A7T5USV3-F1
#
_cell.length_a   1.000
_cell.length_b   1.000
_cell.length_c   1.000
_cell.angle_alpha   90.00
_cell.angle_beta   90.00
_cell.angle_gamma   90.00
#
_symmetry.space_group_name_H-M   'P 1'
#
loop_
_entity.id
_entity.type
_entity.pdbx_description
1 polymer ?
#
loop_
_entity_poly.entity_id
_entity_poly.type
_entity_poly.pdbx_seq_one_letter_code
_entity_poly.pdbx_strand_id
1 'polypeptide(L)'
;MHTHQMTPNSEIEKKIKELKEKKEKYEEKLKFLYKNFRGVIHEDSSSEIKYTQIKVYESFMHSIEEEIKKLEEDETSEKTYVPVVRRNSTKTTF
;
A
#
# COMPACT_ATOMS: atom_id res chain seq x y z
N MET A 1 26.43 -16.61 -28.30
CA MET A 1 25.77 -15.50 -27.58
C MET A 1 24.83 -16.12 -26.57
N HIS A 2 25.16 -16.05 -25.29
CA HIS A 2 24.38 -16.71 -24.24
C HIS A 2 23.16 -15.85 -23.89
N THR A 3 21.98 -16.34 -24.27
CA THR A 3 20.71 -15.82 -23.78
C THR A 3 20.65 -16.03 -22.28
N HIS A 4 20.81 -14.96 -21.49
CA HIS A 4 20.48 -14.95 -20.08
C HIS A 4 18.97 -15.12 -19.96
N GLN A 5 18.51 -16.35 -19.79
CA GLN A 5 17.18 -16.59 -19.24
C GLN A 5 17.28 -16.24 -17.74
N MET A 6 16.99 -14.97 -17.41
CA MET A 6 16.74 -14.58 -16.03
C MET A 6 15.42 -15.22 -15.61
N THR A 7 15.48 -15.96 -14.51
CA THR A 7 14.35 -16.70 -13.96
C THR A 7 13.24 -15.74 -13.50
N PRO A 8 11.95 -16.09 -13.73
CA PRO A 8 10.81 -15.21 -13.40
C PRO A 8 10.70 -14.87 -11.91
N ASN A 9 11.24 -15.72 -11.02
CA ASN A 9 11.24 -15.47 -9.58
C ASN A 9 12.08 -14.26 -9.16
N SER A 10 13.20 -13.97 -9.85
CA SER A 10 14.09 -12.89 -9.41
C SER A 10 13.54 -11.50 -9.69
N GLU A 11 12.65 -11.36 -10.68
CA GLU A 11 12.07 -10.07 -11.05
C GLU A 11 10.96 -9.65 -10.09
N ILE A 12 10.13 -10.60 -9.65
CA ILE A 12 9.07 -10.35 -8.66
C ILE A 12 9.70 -9.99 -7.31
N GLU A 13 10.69 -10.75 -6.85
CA GLU A 13 11.42 -10.45 -5.60
C GLU A 13 12.09 -9.08 -5.63
N LYS A 14 12.73 -8.70 -6.76
CA LYS A 14 13.31 -7.36 -6.96
C LYS A 14 12.24 -6.29 -6.90
N LYS A 15 11.11 -6.49 -7.59
CA LYS A 15 10.01 -5.53 -7.61
C LYS A 15 9.39 -5.34 -6.23
N ILE A 16 9.19 -6.42 -5.47
CA ILE A 16 8.73 -6.37 -4.07
C ILE A 16 9.73 -5.58 -3.21
N LYS A 17 11.03 -5.81 -3.38
CA LYS A 17 12.07 -5.07 -2.67
C LYS A 17 12.03 -3.58 -2.98
N GLU A 18 11.95 -3.20 -4.25
CA GLU A 18 11.84 -1.79 -4.67
C GLU A 18 10.56 -1.13 -4.13
N LEU A 19 9.44 -1.86 -4.12
CA LEU A 19 8.17 -1.38 -3.56
C LEU A 19 8.28 -1.17 -2.04
N LYS A 20 8.97 -2.07 -1.32
CA LYS A 20 9.24 -1.93 0.13
C LYS A 20 10.13 -0.71 0.43
N GLU A 21 11.19 -0.50 -0.34
CA GLU A 21 12.06 0.68 -0.20
C GLU A 21 11.29 1.99 -0.49
N LYS A 22 10.45 2.00 -1.53
CA LYS A 22 9.56 3.13 -1.80
C LYS A 22 8.61 3.37 -0.62
N LYS A 23 7.96 2.31 -0.12
CA LYS A 23 7.03 2.41 1.03
C LYS A 23 7.70 3.08 2.22
N GLU A 24 8.90 2.66 2.61
CA GLU A 24 9.63 3.24 3.73
C GLU A 24 9.91 4.74 3.52
N LYS A 25 10.39 5.12 2.33
CA LYS A 25 10.63 6.52 1.97
C LYS A 25 9.38 7.40 2.07
N TYR A 26 8.24 6.88 1.61
CA TYR A 26 6.98 7.62 1.68
C TYR A 26 6.40 7.63 3.09
N GLU A 27 6.60 6.58 3.89
CA GLU A 27 6.22 6.53 5.30
C GLU A 27 6.97 7.58 6.13
N GLU A 28 8.28 7.74 5.93
CA GLU A 28 9.06 8.79 6.58
C GLU A 28 8.54 10.19 6.20
N LYS A 29 8.22 10.38 4.92
CA LYS A 29 7.64 11.64 4.43
C LYS A 29 6.27 11.91 5.05
N LEU A 30 5.44 10.88 5.19
CA LEU A 30 4.13 10.95 5.83
C LEU A 30 4.28 11.32 7.31
N LYS A 31 5.20 10.68 8.03
CA LYS A 31 5.52 10.99 9.44
C LYS A 31 5.96 12.44 9.59
N PHE A 32 6.79 12.95 8.69
CA PHE A 32 7.21 14.35 8.69
C PHE A 32 6.04 15.31 8.45
N LEU A 33 5.16 14.99 7.50
CA LEU A 33 3.97 15.79 7.23
C LEU A 33 3.02 15.82 8.43
N TYR A 34 2.75 14.66 9.03
CA TYR A 34 1.94 14.54 10.24
C TYR A 34 2.54 15.28 11.44
N LYS A 35 3.85 15.21 11.64
CA LYS A 35 4.54 15.95 12.72
C LYS A 35 4.34 17.46 12.62
N ASN A 36 4.26 17.98 11.40
CA ASN A 36 4.07 19.42 11.15
C ASN A 36 2.59 19.81 10.94
N PHE A 37 1.69 18.84 10.97
CA PHE A 37 0.26 19.05 10.74
C PHE A 37 -0.47 19.15 12.07
N ARG A 38 -1.08 20.31 12.32
CA ARG A 38 -1.80 20.62 13.58
C ARG A 38 -3.33 20.56 13.43
N GLY A 39 -3.82 19.98 12.34
CA GLY A 39 -5.24 19.95 11.98
C GLY A 39 -5.58 20.87 10.81
N VAL A 40 -6.77 20.67 10.24
CA VAL A 40 -7.32 21.54 9.19
C VAL A 40 -8.01 22.72 9.86
N ILE A 41 -7.45 23.92 9.70
CA ILE A 41 -8.12 25.15 10.06
C ILE A 41 -8.98 25.53 8.85
N HIS A 42 -10.30 25.67 9.04
CA HIS A 42 -11.19 26.10 7.97
C HIS A 42 -10.85 27.54 7.57
N GLU A 43 -10.92 27.82 6.26
CA GLU A 43 -10.51 29.09 5.62
C GLU A 43 -8.99 29.31 5.47
N ASP A 44 -8.15 28.38 5.94
CA ASP A 44 -6.71 28.41 5.73
C ASP A 44 -6.30 27.46 4.59
N SER A 45 -6.07 28.01 3.40
CA SER A 45 -5.69 27.22 2.22
C SER A 45 -4.41 26.40 2.42
N SER A 46 -3.48 26.85 3.27
CA SER A 46 -2.24 26.12 3.57
C SER A 46 -2.52 24.82 4.32
N SER A 47 -3.47 24.85 5.25
CA SER A 47 -3.89 23.72 6.06
C SER A 47 -4.68 22.70 5.24
N GLU A 48 -5.56 23.16 4.35
CA GLU A 48 -6.28 22.30 3.40
C GLU A 48 -5.32 21.61 2.42
N ILE A 49 -4.37 22.35 1.84
CA ILE A 49 -3.37 21.76 0.93
C ILE A 49 -2.53 20.70 1.64
N LYS A 50 -2.09 20.94 2.87
CA LYS A 50 -1.33 19.95 3.66
C LYS A 50 -2.16 18.69 3.93
N TYR A 51 -3.44 18.85 4.24
CA TYR A 51 -4.33 17.72 4.45
C TYR A 51 -4.52 16.91 3.16
N THR A 52 -4.75 17.56 2.02
CA THR A 52 -4.82 16.88 0.72
C THR A 52 -3.52 16.15 0.39
N GLN A 53 -2.37 16.77 0.65
CA GLN A 53 -1.06 16.12 0.45
C GLN A 53 -0.93 14.86 1.30
N ILE A 54 -1.27 14.92 2.59
CA ILE A 54 -1.28 13.74 3.47
C ILE A 54 -2.17 12.65 2.88
N LYS A 55 -3.39 12.97 2.44
CA LYS A 55 -4.32 12.00 1.85
C LYS A 55 -3.79 11.37 0.55
N VAL A 56 -3.09 12.14 -0.28
CA VAL A 56 -2.43 11.62 -1.48
C VAL A 56 -1.34 10.61 -1.12
N TYR A 57 -0.50 10.93 -0.13
CA TYR A 57 0.55 10.02 0.32
C TYR A 57 -0.03 8.76 0.99
N GLU A 58 -1.10 8.87 1.78
CA GLU A 58 -1.82 7.70 2.33
C GLU A 58 -2.35 6.81 1.21
N SER A 59 -2.99 7.40 0.20
CA SER A 59 -3.53 6.66 -0.94
C SER A 59 -2.40 5.96 -1.73
N PHE A 60 -1.27 6.65 -1.91
CA PHE A 60 -0.11 6.09 -2.59
C PHE A 60 0.52 4.93 -1.81
N MET A 61 0.63 5.05 -0.49
CA MET A 61 1.08 3.94 0.37
C MET A 61 0.13 2.76 0.30
N HIS A 62 -1.19 3.01 0.32
CA HIS A 62 -2.18 1.96 0.17
C HIS A 62 -2.03 1.21 -1.17
N SER A 63 -1.87 1.94 -2.27
CA SER A 63 -1.63 1.32 -3.59
C SER A 63 -0.36 0.47 -3.63
N ILE A 64 0.73 0.91 -2.98
CA ILE A 64 1.96 0.10 -2.89
C ILE A 64 1.72 -1.17 -2.07
N GLU A 65 1.02 -1.08 -0.95
CA GLU A 65 0.69 -2.26 -0.13
C GLU A 65 -0.19 -3.25 -0.88
N GLU A 66 -1.19 -2.75 -1.62
CA GLU A 66 -2.02 -3.59 -2.48
C GLU A 66 -1.20 -4.25 -3.60
N GLU A 67 -0.25 -3.54 -4.20
CA GLU A 67 0.63 -4.10 -5.24
C GLU A 67 1.55 -5.18 -4.67
N ILE A 68 2.17 -4.94 -3.51
CA ILE A 68 2.98 -5.95 -2.81
C ILE A 68 2.11 -7.18 -2.48
N LYS A 69 0.91 -6.96 -1.93
CA LYS A 69 0.00 -8.04 -1.56
C LYS A 69 -0.43 -8.86 -2.78
N LYS A 70 -0.69 -8.22 -3.92
CA LYS A 70 -0.99 -8.91 -5.18
C LYS A 70 0.20 -9.73 -5.66
N LEU A 71 1.41 -9.19 -5.61
CA LEU A 71 2.62 -9.92 -6.00
C LEU A 71 2.90 -11.11 -5.07
N GLU A 72 2.67 -10.97 -3.76
CA GLU A 72 2.76 -12.06 -2.77
C GLU A 72 1.61 -13.09 -2.92
N GLU A 73 0.40 -12.64 -3.27
CA GLU A 73 -0.75 -13.49 -3.59
C GLU A 73 -0.54 -14.26 -4.90
N ASP A 74 0.05 -13.64 -5.92
CA ASP A 74 0.38 -14.29 -7.19
C ASP A 74 1.46 -15.39 -6.94
N GLU A 75 2.45 -15.14 -6.08
CA GLU A 75 3.41 -16.17 -5.61
C GLU A 75 2.72 -17.32 -4.84
N THR A 76 1.65 -17.04 -4.11
CA THR A 76 0.95 -18.03 -3.26
C THR A 76 -0.26 -18.68 -3.94
N SER A 77 -0.78 -18.12 -5.03
CA SER A 77 -1.89 -18.63 -5.84
C SER A 77 -1.52 -19.91 -6.59
N GLU A 78 -0.24 -20.19 -6.76
CA GLU A 78 0.27 -21.50 -7.18
C GLU A 78 0.31 -22.53 -6.03
N LYS A 79 0.07 -22.15 -4.77
CA LYS A 79 0.24 -23.05 -3.61
C LYS A 79 -0.96 -23.29 -2.69
N THR A 80 -1.94 -22.40 -2.51
CA THR A 80 -3.12 -22.76 -1.68
C THR A 80 -4.39 -21.97 -2.01
N TYR A 81 -5.37 -22.63 -2.62
CA TYR A 81 -6.75 -22.16 -2.72
C TYR A 81 -7.52 -22.54 -1.43
N VAL A 82 -7.94 -21.56 -0.63
CA VAL A 82 -8.90 -21.79 0.48
C VAL A 82 -10.00 -20.72 0.42
N PRO A 83 -11.27 -21.11 0.14
CA PRO A 83 -12.37 -20.14 0.01
C PRO A 83 -12.77 -19.54 1.36
N VAL A 84 -12.72 -18.21 1.47
CA VAL A 84 -13.17 -17.47 2.67
C VAL A 84 -14.70 -17.45 2.72
N VAL A 85 -15.26 -18.15 3.70
CA VAL A 85 -16.71 -18.14 4.01
C VAL A 85 -17.10 -16.77 4.55
N ARG A 86 -17.91 -16.01 3.81
CA ARG A 86 -18.52 -14.76 4.30
C ARG A 86 -19.47 -15.09 5.46
N ARG A 87 -19.16 -14.60 6.67
CA ARG A 87 -20.09 -14.65 7.81
C ARG A 87 -21.22 -13.66 7.55
N ASN A 88 -22.43 -14.18 7.40
CA ASN A 88 -23.62 -13.37 7.22
C ASN A 88 -23.96 -12.60 8.50
N SER A 89 -24.27 -11.32 8.31
CA SER A 89 -24.90 -10.39 9.26
C SER A 89 -26.12 -11.03 9.93
N THR A 90 -26.18 -10.98 11.26
CA THR A 90 -27.45 -11.01 11.98
C THR A 90 -27.59 -9.68 12.73
N LYS A 91 -28.29 -8.73 12.09
CA LYS A 91 -28.98 -7.66 12.80
C LYS A 91 -30.13 -8.32 13.57
N THR A 92 -30.02 -8.41 14.87
CA THR A 92 -31.15 -8.70 15.75
C THR A 92 -31.39 -7.45 16.61
N THR A 93 -32.37 -6.65 16.20
CA THR A 93 -33.00 -5.60 17.02
C THR A 93 -34.03 -6.25 17.94
N PHE A 94 -33.98 -5.93 19.23
CA PHE A 94 -35.08 -6.08 20.19
C PHE A 94 -35.18 -4.82 21.03
#